data_AF-A0A1R3II20-F1
#
_entry.id   AF-A0A1R3II20-F1
#
_cell.length_a   1.000
_cell.length_b   1.000
_cell.length_c   1.000
_cell.angle_alpha   90.00
_cell.angle_beta   90.00
_cell.angle_gamma   90.00
#
_symmetry.space_group_name_H-M   'P 1'
#
loop_
_entity.id
_entity.type
_entity.pdbx_description
1 polymer ?
#
loop_
_entity_poly.entity_id
_entity_poly.type
_entity_poly.pdbx_seq_one_letter_code
_entity_poly.pdbx_strand_id
1 'polypeptide(L)'
;MGIRVSHLFLPRETAISVLTADHEGQGSHQTPTSEKGHTDLLELEKKLFSIVKKVKFSHFDGLEEALLETVRGDIPKYLKDIARKIQAACGITETRNVHHNILMLVYAAVYEMEQCKGVELLNWDRLSKWVATCNQAKDAGFQVKFVEEHLKKILYAFHGFGLKMSGGDPKKRVWELEVELEMMRECLSAEESFKGKPLSHGLFSQ
;
A
#
# COMPACT_ATOMS: atom_id res chain seq x y z
N MET A 1 -37.27 3.99 20.95
CA MET A 1 -37.43 4.41 19.53
C MET A 1 -37.15 5.90 19.45
N GLY A 2 -36.24 6.33 18.56
CA GLY A 2 -35.95 7.75 18.31
C GLY A 2 -34.46 8.03 18.17
N ILE A 3 -33.88 7.64 17.04
CA ILE A 3 -32.50 8.01 16.65
C ILE A 3 -32.50 9.49 16.26
N ARG A 4 -31.65 10.30 16.91
CA ARG A 4 -31.32 11.65 16.45
C ARG A 4 -30.13 11.55 15.49
N VAL A 5 -30.39 11.87 14.23
CA VAL A 5 -29.39 11.98 13.16
C VAL A 5 -28.69 13.33 13.31
N SER A 6 -27.38 13.31 13.50
CA SER A 6 -26.54 14.51 13.45
C SER A 6 -26.11 14.77 12.01
N HIS A 7 -26.27 16.03 11.61
CA HIS A 7 -26.05 16.62 10.30
C HIS A 7 -24.64 16.34 9.74
N LEU A 8 -24.58 15.70 8.56
CA LEU A 8 -23.45 15.82 7.66
C LEU A 8 -23.67 17.03 6.75
N PHE A 9 -22.78 18.01 6.87
CA PHE A 9 -22.64 19.15 5.98
C PHE A 9 -22.31 18.66 4.55
N LEU A 10 -23.16 19.01 3.59
CA LEU A 10 -22.87 18.99 2.16
C LEU A 10 -22.64 20.45 1.71
N PRO A 11 -21.56 20.78 0.99
CA PRO A 11 -21.49 22.05 0.28
C PRO A 11 -22.27 21.97 -1.03
N ARG A 12 -23.49 22.52 -0.98
CA ARG A 12 -24.14 23.42 -1.95
C ARG A 12 -23.52 23.51 -3.35
N GLU A 13 -24.14 22.85 -4.33
CA GLU A 13 -24.07 23.26 -5.73
C GLU A 13 -24.83 24.59 -5.93
N THR A 14 -24.28 25.50 -6.72
CA THR A 14 -25.02 26.65 -7.25
C THR A 14 -24.68 26.83 -8.73
N ALA A 15 -25.74 27.13 -9.47
CA ALA A 15 -25.94 26.97 -10.89
C ALA A 15 -25.11 27.86 -11.82
N ILE A 16 -24.81 27.28 -12.99
CA ILE A 16 -25.06 27.75 -14.36
C ILE A 16 -24.90 29.26 -14.64
N SER A 17 -24.01 29.56 -15.58
CA SER A 17 -24.25 30.58 -16.59
C SER A 17 -23.76 30.10 -17.96
N VAL A 18 -24.72 29.79 -18.84
CA VAL A 18 -24.54 29.66 -20.28
C VAL A 18 -24.48 31.06 -20.87
N LEU A 19 -23.40 31.40 -21.57
CA LEU A 19 -23.41 32.41 -22.64
C LEU A 19 -22.54 31.93 -23.80
N THR A 20 -23.17 31.94 -24.97
CA THR A 20 -22.72 31.55 -26.30
C THR A 20 -21.76 32.55 -26.95
N ALA A 21 -20.79 32.05 -27.71
CA ALA A 21 -20.43 32.42 -29.11
C ALA A 21 -18.91 32.39 -29.36
N ASP A 22 -18.52 31.50 -30.27
CA ASP A 22 -17.47 31.52 -31.29
C ASP A 22 -16.11 32.19 -30.99
N HIS A 23 -15.04 31.38 -30.94
CA HIS A 23 -13.98 31.43 -31.96
C HIS A 23 -13.00 30.25 -31.83
N GLU A 24 -12.50 29.88 -32.99
CA GLU A 24 -11.55 28.81 -33.33
C GLU A 24 -10.28 28.77 -32.46
N GLY A 25 -9.72 27.56 -32.29
CA GLY A 25 -8.28 27.41 -32.03
C GLY A 25 -7.88 26.35 -31.01
N GLN A 26 -7.32 25.25 -31.52
CA GLN A 26 -6.36 24.36 -30.87
C GLN A 26 -6.86 23.54 -29.66
N GLY A 27 -7.48 22.40 -29.98
CA GLY A 27 -7.57 21.27 -29.07
C GLY A 27 -6.18 20.67 -28.83
N SER A 28 -5.54 21.05 -27.73
CA SER A 28 -4.48 20.25 -27.12
C SER A 28 -5.14 19.07 -26.40
N HIS A 29 -5.18 17.92 -27.06
CA HIS A 29 -5.50 16.66 -26.39
C HIS A 29 -4.31 16.30 -25.49
N GLN A 30 -4.34 16.79 -24.25
CA GLN A 30 -3.56 16.20 -23.18
C GLN A 30 -4.11 14.79 -22.94
N THR A 31 -3.34 13.80 -23.35
CA THR A 31 -3.52 12.41 -22.93
C THR A 31 -3.47 12.36 -21.39
N PRO A 32 -4.45 11.71 -20.72
CA PRO A 32 -4.39 11.54 -19.28
C PRO A 32 -3.17 10.70 -18.94
N THR A 33 -2.25 11.30 -18.20
CA THR A 33 -0.95 10.76 -17.83
C THR A 33 -1.13 9.45 -17.05
N SER A 34 -0.74 8.33 -17.67
CA SER A 34 -0.62 7.01 -17.04
C SER A 34 0.40 6.99 -15.88
N GLU A 35 1.17 8.06 -15.69
CA GLU A 35 2.15 8.21 -14.61
C GLU A 35 1.52 8.33 -13.22
N LYS A 36 0.24 8.71 -13.11
CA LYS A 36 -0.37 9.06 -11.82
C LYS A 36 -0.57 7.84 -10.89
N GLY A 37 -0.80 6.64 -11.43
CA GLY A 37 -1.09 5.45 -10.62
C GLY A 37 0.15 4.73 -10.07
N HIS A 38 1.20 4.59 -10.88
CA HIS A 38 2.44 3.91 -10.47
C HIS A 38 3.31 4.80 -9.56
N THR A 39 3.20 6.12 -9.72
CA THR A 39 3.87 7.11 -8.87
C THR A 39 3.26 7.12 -7.46
N ASP A 40 1.94 6.97 -7.34
CA ASP A 40 1.22 7.01 -6.04
C ASP A 40 1.59 5.84 -5.11
N LEU A 41 1.67 4.60 -5.63
CA LEU A 41 2.02 3.44 -4.79
C LEU A 41 3.48 3.47 -4.30
N LEU A 42 4.40 3.89 -5.17
CA LEU A 42 5.81 4.03 -4.81
C LEU A 42 6.02 5.16 -3.81
N GLU A 43 5.29 6.28 -3.95
CA GLU A 43 5.27 7.35 -2.97
C GLU A 43 4.70 6.90 -1.63
N LEU A 44 3.63 6.09 -1.64
CA LEU A 44 3.04 5.51 -0.44
C LEU A 44 4.03 4.59 0.29
N GLU A 45 4.76 3.74 -0.45
CA GLU A 45 5.83 2.90 0.09
C GLU A 45 6.93 3.77 0.71
N LYS A 46 7.46 4.74 -0.02
CA LYS A 46 8.47 5.68 0.49
C LYS A 46 8.00 6.39 1.76
N LYS A 47 6.76 6.86 1.76
CA LYS A 47 6.14 7.53 2.92
C LYS A 47 6.05 6.60 4.13
N LEU A 48 5.64 5.35 3.94
CA LEU A 48 5.53 4.39 5.04
C LEU A 48 6.93 4.01 5.59
N PHE A 49 7.89 3.72 4.72
CA PHE A 49 9.23 3.25 5.13
C PHE A 49 10.18 4.36 5.61
N SER A 50 9.85 5.63 5.37
CA SER A 50 10.56 6.79 5.94
C SER A 50 10.14 7.12 7.38
N ILE A 51 9.21 6.36 7.97
CA ILE A 51 8.77 6.57 9.34
C ILE A 51 9.89 6.22 10.33
N VAL A 52 10.32 7.22 11.11
CA VAL A 52 11.36 7.12 12.14
C VAL A 52 10.81 7.17 13.58
N LYS A 53 9.52 6.91 13.76
CA LYS A 53 8.85 6.97 15.07
C LYS A 53 9.51 5.98 16.06
N LYS A 54 9.86 6.44 17.25
CA LYS A 54 10.34 5.57 18.33
C LYS A 54 9.19 4.71 18.87
N VAL A 55 9.26 3.39 18.69
CA VAL A 55 8.29 2.45 19.26
C VAL A 55 8.73 2.02 20.67
N LYS A 56 7.76 1.83 21.56
CA LYS A 56 7.91 1.43 22.96
C LYS A 56 7.01 0.23 23.25
N PHE A 57 7.22 -0.44 24.38
CA PHE A 57 6.40 -1.59 24.77
C PHE A 57 4.92 -1.24 24.93
N SER A 58 4.61 -0.08 25.52
CA SER A 58 3.25 0.43 25.69
C SER A 58 2.47 0.68 24.38
N HIS A 59 3.12 0.60 23.21
CA HIS A 59 2.41 0.65 21.93
C HIS A 59 1.86 -0.72 21.48
N PHE A 60 2.20 -1.79 22.19
CA PHE A 60 1.72 -3.15 21.94
C PHE A 60 0.87 -3.60 23.12
N ASP A 61 -0.35 -4.02 22.84
CA ASP A 61 -1.33 -4.35 23.88
C ASP A 61 -0.81 -5.50 24.76
N GLY A 62 -0.71 -5.25 26.06
CA GLY A 62 -0.31 -6.24 27.07
C GLY A 62 1.19 -6.58 27.11
N LEU A 63 2.03 -5.98 26.25
CA LEU A 63 3.46 -6.33 26.18
C LEU A 63 4.23 -5.89 27.43
N GLU A 64 3.96 -4.68 27.93
CA GLU A 64 4.68 -4.14 29.09
C GLU A 64 4.36 -4.95 30.34
N GLU A 65 3.09 -5.28 30.55
CA GLU A 65 2.61 -6.13 31.65
C GLU A 65 3.21 -7.53 31.56
N ALA A 66 3.17 -8.16 30.38
CA ALA A 66 3.70 -9.50 30.20
C ALA A 66 5.23 -9.57 30.43
N LEU A 67 5.96 -8.50 30.11
CA LEU A 67 7.40 -8.40 30.40
C LEU A 67 7.69 -8.22 31.90
N LEU A 68 6.81 -7.56 32.65
CA LEU A 68 6.94 -7.44 34.11
C LEU A 68 6.71 -8.78 34.82
N GLU A 69 5.79 -9.60 34.30
CA GLU A 69 5.49 -10.94 34.84
C GLU A 69 6.49 -12.02 34.42
N THR A 70 7.27 -11.76 33.37
CA THR A 70 8.25 -12.71 32.84
C THR A 70 9.59 -12.55 33.56
N VAL A 71 10.31 -13.66 33.76
CA VAL A 71 11.68 -13.63 34.31
C VAL A 71 12.53 -12.69 33.46
N ARG A 72 13.25 -11.76 34.10
CA ARG A 72 14.04 -10.73 33.42
C ARG A 72 14.91 -11.35 32.31
N GLY A 73 14.68 -10.92 31.08
CA GLY A 73 15.42 -11.38 29.90
C GLY A 73 14.86 -12.63 29.21
N ASP A 74 13.79 -13.23 29.72
CA ASP A 74 13.03 -14.28 29.02
C ASP A 74 11.91 -13.66 28.15
N ILE A 75 11.43 -14.45 27.19
CA ILE A 75 10.38 -14.08 26.25
C ILE A 75 9.01 -14.41 26.88
N PRO A 76 8.04 -13.48 26.90
CA PRO A 76 6.68 -13.77 27.34
C PRO A 76 6.07 -14.97 26.64
N LYS A 77 5.31 -15.80 27.38
CA LYS A 77 4.81 -17.10 26.91
C LYS A 77 4.09 -17.03 25.56
N TYR A 78 3.24 -16.02 25.36
CA TYR A 78 2.46 -15.86 24.12
C TYR A 78 3.31 -15.49 22.90
N LEU A 79 4.53 -14.97 23.11
CA LEU A 79 5.47 -14.61 22.05
C LEU A 79 6.48 -15.71 21.73
N LYS A 80 6.60 -16.76 22.55
CA LYS A 80 7.62 -17.81 22.36
C LYS A 80 7.52 -18.49 20.99
N ASP A 81 6.31 -18.71 20.48
CA ASP A 81 6.11 -19.31 19.16
C ASP A 81 6.53 -18.39 18.01
N ILE A 82 6.19 -17.10 18.08
CA ILE A 82 6.66 -16.11 17.11
C ILE A 82 8.17 -15.96 17.16
N ALA A 83 8.74 -15.87 18.36
CA ALA A 83 10.18 -15.74 18.54
C ALA A 83 10.93 -16.90 17.90
N ARG A 84 10.46 -18.15 18.11
CA ARG A 84 11.01 -19.35 17.48
C ARG A 84 10.94 -19.29 15.95
N LYS A 85 9.80 -18.87 15.37
CA LYS A 85 9.64 -18.72 13.91
C LYS A 85 10.63 -17.69 13.35
N ILE A 86 10.80 -16.55 14.03
CA ILE A 86 11.72 -15.49 13.59
C ILE A 86 13.18 -15.92 13.75
N GLN A 87 13.56 -16.52 14.88
CA GLN A 87 14.92 -17.03 15.10
C GLN A 87 15.31 -18.05 14.03
N ALA A 88 14.40 -18.96 13.68
CA ALA A 88 14.61 -19.91 12.58
C ALA A 88 14.78 -19.21 11.23
N ALA A 89 14.00 -18.16 10.94
CA ALA A 89 14.10 -17.39 9.70
C ALA A 89 15.39 -16.55 9.62
N CYS A 90 15.87 -16.01 10.74
CA CYS A 90 17.08 -15.20 10.80
C CYS A 90 18.37 -16.03 10.95
N GLY A 91 18.29 -17.33 11.23
CA GLY A 91 19.45 -18.14 11.59
C GLY A 91 20.11 -17.73 12.93
N ILE A 92 19.37 -17.05 13.81
CA ILE A 92 19.89 -16.55 15.09
C ILE A 92 19.69 -17.65 16.15
N THR A 93 20.79 -18.17 16.70
CA THR A 93 20.79 -19.20 17.75
C THR A 93 20.86 -18.64 19.17
N GLU A 94 21.32 -17.40 19.36
CA GLU A 94 21.41 -16.77 20.69
C GLU A 94 20.90 -15.32 20.68
N THR A 95 19.86 -15.05 21.48
CA THR A 95 19.31 -13.72 21.77
C THR A 95 20.01 -13.04 22.94
N ARG A 96 21.28 -13.33 23.18
CA ARG A 96 22.10 -12.71 24.23
C ARG A 96 22.76 -11.42 23.73
N ASN A 97 21.96 -10.45 23.30
CA ASN A 97 22.46 -9.18 22.79
C ASN A 97 21.87 -7.98 23.55
N VAL A 98 22.65 -6.89 23.57
CA VAL A 98 22.37 -5.56 24.16
C VAL A 98 21.03 -4.95 23.69
N HIS A 99 20.42 -5.53 22.66
CA HIS A 99 19.18 -5.07 22.04
C HIS A 99 17.97 -6.02 22.26
N HIS A 100 17.96 -6.81 23.33
CA HIS A 100 16.84 -7.69 23.69
C HIS A 100 15.47 -6.99 23.63
N ASN A 101 15.38 -5.74 24.10
CA ASN A 101 14.15 -4.95 24.05
C ASN A 101 13.64 -4.71 22.62
N ILE A 102 14.55 -4.54 21.65
CA ILE A 102 14.17 -4.32 20.25
C ILE A 102 13.64 -5.62 19.63
N LEU A 103 14.24 -6.77 19.95
CA LEU A 103 13.71 -8.08 19.56
C LEU A 103 12.30 -8.30 20.11
N MET A 104 12.05 -7.90 21.36
CA MET A 104 10.71 -8.02 21.94
C MET A 104 9.66 -7.20 21.18
N LEU A 105 10.01 -6.00 20.71
CA LEU A 105 9.14 -5.20 19.84
C LEU A 105 8.89 -5.92 18.51
N VAL A 106 9.91 -6.51 17.89
CA VAL A 106 9.76 -7.27 16.63
C VAL A 106 8.83 -8.47 16.83
N TYR A 107 8.99 -9.22 17.91
CA TYR A 107 8.11 -10.35 18.24
C TYR A 107 6.66 -9.90 18.43
N ALA A 108 6.43 -8.80 19.15
CA ALA A 108 5.10 -8.24 19.34
C ALA A 108 4.48 -7.73 18.03
N ALA A 109 5.26 -7.06 17.17
CA ALA A 109 4.78 -6.61 15.86
C ALA A 109 4.36 -7.77 14.97
N VAL A 110 5.19 -8.81 14.85
CA VAL A 110 4.85 -9.98 14.04
C VAL A 110 3.69 -10.78 14.65
N TYR A 111 3.59 -10.84 15.98
CA TYR A 111 2.44 -11.42 16.66
C TYR A 111 1.15 -10.67 16.32
N GLU A 112 1.13 -9.34 16.42
CA GLU A 112 -0.05 -8.54 16.02
C GLU A 112 -0.42 -8.74 14.54
N MET A 113 0.56 -8.86 13.64
CA MET A 113 0.30 -9.20 12.23
C MET A 113 -0.39 -10.57 12.11
N GLU A 114 0.07 -11.58 12.86
CA GLU A 114 -0.52 -12.92 12.86
C GLU A 114 -1.95 -12.91 13.44
N GLN A 115 -2.23 -12.06 14.44
CA GLN A 115 -3.57 -11.90 15.01
C GLN A 115 -4.50 -11.05 14.14
N CYS A 116 -3.99 -10.21 13.24
CA CYS A 116 -4.77 -9.35 12.37
C CYS A 116 -5.38 -10.13 11.19
N LYS A 117 -6.46 -10.86 11.45
CA LYS A 117 -7.13 -11.76 10.48
C LYS A 117 -8.05 -11.02 9.50
N GLY A 118 -7.53 -10.05 8.77
CA GLY A 118 -8.29 -9.31 7.76
C GLY A 118 -7.65 -7.98 7.40
N VAL A 119 -7.76 -7.58 6.13
CA VAL A 119 -7.26 -6.28 5.64
C VAL A 119 -8.16 -5.13 6.09
N GLU A 120 -9.43 -5.42 6.38
CA GLU A 120 -10.44 -4.50 6.90
C GLU A 120 -10.15 -4.03 8.34
N LEU A 121 -9.32 -4.79 9.08
CA LEU A 121 -8.85 -4.43 10.42
C LEU A 121 -7.57 -3.59 10.39
N LEU A 122 -6.98 -3.40 9.22
CA LEU A 122 -5.79 -2.58 9.06
C LEU A 122 -6.15 -1.10 9.03
N ASN A 123 -5.26 -0.30 9.60
CA ASN A 123 -5.28 1.14 9.46
C ASN A 123 -3.84 1.64 9.35
N TRP A 124 -3.69 2.90 8.95
CA TRP A 124 -2.37 3.50 8.75
C TRP A 124 -1.51 3.51 10.03
N ASP A 125 -2.13 3.66 11.21
CA ASP A 125 -1.40 3.69 12.49
C ASP A 125 -0.78 2.34 12.83
N ARG A 126 -1.49 1.23 12.59
CA ARG A 126 -0.96 -0.13 12.74
C ARG A 126 0.21 -0.38 11.79
N LEU A 127 0.04 -0.06 10.51
CA LEU A 127 1.12 -0.19 9.51
C LEU A 127 2.34 0.64 9.90
N SER A 128 2.12 1.89 10.29
CA SER A 128 3.16 2.82 10.73
C SER A 128 3.89 2.30 11.97
N LYS A 129 3.18 1.72 12.94
CA LYS A 129 3.75 1.11 14.13
C LYS A 129 4.68 -0.04 13.76
N TRP A 130 4.20 -0.98 12.92
CA TRP A 130 4.99 -2.15 12.55
C TRP A 130 6.22 -1.80 11.71
N VAL A 131 6.09 -0.87 10.76
CA VAL A 131 7.23 -0.40 9.96
C VAL A 131 8.24 0.36 10.83
N ALA A 132 7.78 1.20 11.74
CA ALA A 132 8.67 1.87 12.69
C ALA A 132 9.44 0.87 13.56
N THR A 133 8.78 -0.20 14.03
CA THR A 133 9.46 -1.30 14.75
C THR A 133 10.50 -2.00 13.88
N CYS A 134 10.17 -2.28 12.61
CA CYS A 134 11.10 -2.88 11.66
C CYS A 134 12.32 -1.98 11.42
N ASN A 135 12.13 -0.67 11.24
CA ASN A 135 13.19 0.31 11.07
C ASN A 135 14.11 0.38 12.31
N GLN A 136 13.54 0.44 13.52
CA GLN A 136 14.33 0.38 14.75
C GLN A 136 15.16 -0.90 14.87
N ALA A 137 14.64 -2.04 14.41
CA ALA A 137 15.39 -3.29 14.38
C ALA A 137 16.53 -3.26 13.36
N LYS A 138 16.30 -2.69 12.17
CA LYS A 138 17.34 -2.48 11.15
C LYS A 138 18.45 -1.57 11.67
N ASP A 139 18.10 -0.46 12.30
CA ASP A 139 19.05 0.49 12.88
C ASP A 139 19.91 -0.14 13.98
N ALA A 140 19.37 -1.13 14.69
CA ALA A 140 20.08 -1.93 15.69
C ALA A 140 20.86 -3.13 15.09
N GLY A 141 20.92 -3.26 13.77
CA GLY A 141 21.69 -4.30 13.07
C GLY A 141 20.99 -5.65 12.92
N PHE A 142 19.69 -5.76 13.21
CA PHE A 142 18.95 -7.01 13.02
C PHE A 142 18.63 -7.29 11.54
N GLN A 143 18.74 -8.56 11.15
CA GLN A 143 18.33 -9.03 9.83
C GLN A 143 16.81 -9.25 9.76
N VAL A 144 16.07 -8.18 9.46
CA VAL A 144 14.58 -8.19 9.38
C VAL A 144 14.04 -7.97 7.96
N LYS A 145 14.85 -8.23 6.92
CA LYS A 145 14.47 -8.05 5.51
C LYS A 145 13.18 -8.80 5.14
N PHE A 146 13.00 -10.01 5.66
CA PHE A 146 11.78 -10.80 5.44
C PHE A 146 10.53 -10.14 6.03
N VAL A 147 10.65 -9.45 7.18
CA VAL A 147 9.54 -8.69 7.79
C VAL A 147 9.22 -7.47 6.93
N GLU A 148 10.25 -6.76 6.47
CA GLU A 148 10.11 -5.61 5.57
C GLU A 148 9.38 -5.99 4.27
N GLU A 149 9.80 -7.07 3.61
CA GLU A 149 9.15 -7.57 2.40
C GLU A 149 7.70 -8.00 2.65
N HIS A 150 7.41 -8.57 3.82
CA HIS A 150 6.05 -8.92 4.20
C HIS A 150 5.19 -7.67 4.44
N LEU A 151 5.72 -6.65 5.11
CA LEU A 151 5.05 -5.37 5.32
C LEU A 151 4.71 -4.65 4.02
N LYS A 152 5.57 -4.73 3.00
CA LYS A 152 5.25 -4.21 1.64
C LYS A 152 4.03 -4.91 1.04
N LYS A 153 3.94 -6.24 1.17
CA LYS A 153 2.76 -7.00 0.72
C LYS A 153 1.50 -6.61 1.48
N ILE A 154 1.60 -6.40 2.80
CA ILE A 154 0.48 -5.92 3.62
C ILE A 154 0.02 -4.53 3.16
N LEU A 155 0.95 -3.61 2.89
CA LEU A 155 0.63 -2.27 2.36
C LEU A 155 -0.15 -2.34 1.04
N TYR A 156 0.29 -3.20 0.12
CA TYR A 156 -0.40 -3.39 -1.16
C TYR A 156 -1.79 -4.00 -0.98
N ALA A 157 -1.94 -4.95 -0.05
CA ALA A 157 -3.23 -5.52 0.28
C ALA A 157 -4.18 -4.46 0.90
N PHE A 158 -3.67 -3.60 1.79
CA PHE A 158 -4.42 -2.50 2.38
C PHE A 158 -4.88 -1.48 1.33
N HIS A 159 -3.99 -1.07 0.43
CA HIS A 159 -4.33 -0.16 -0.66
C HIS A 159 -5.35 -0.79 -1.63
N GLY A 160 -5.12 -2.05 -2.04
CA GLY A 160 -6.04 -2.80 -2.89
C GLY A 160 -7.42 -3.01 -2.28
N PHE A 161 -7.53 -3.11 -0.94
CA PHE A 161 -8.81 -3.10 -0.25
C PHE A 161 -9.51 -1.74 -0.35
N GLY A 162 -8.78 -0.64 -0.16
CA GLY A 162 -9.29 0.72 -0.36
C GLY A 162 -9.88 0.95 -1.77
N LEU A 163 -9.21 0.43 -2.82
CA LEU A 163 -9.70 0.50 -4.20
C LEU A 163 -11.02 -0.23 -4.43
N LYS A 164 -11.32 -1.28 -3.67
CA LYS A 164 -12.61 -1.99 -3.76
C LYS A 164 -13.73 -1.23 -3.04
N MET A 165 -13.39 -0.50 -1.99
CA MET A 165 -14.35 0.25 -1.17
C MET A 165 -14.76 1.59 -1.82
N SER A 166 -13.98 2.11 -2.77
CA SER A 166 -14.30 3.35 -3.50
C SER A 166 -15.41 3.21 -4.55
N GLY A 167 -16.14 2.09 -4.58
CA GLY A 167 -17.41 1.93 -5.30
C GLY A 167 -17.31 1.45 -6.75
N GLY A 168 -16.10 1.21 -7.27
CA GLY A 168 -15.88 0.55 -8.55
C GLY A 168 -15.54 -0.93 -8.40
N ASP A 169 -15.68 -1.71 -9.48
CA ASP A 169 -15.03 -3.03 -9.59
C ASP A 169 -13.64 -2.82 -10.23
N PRO A 170 -12.54 -2.89 -9.46
CA PRO A 170 -11.21 -2.67 -10.01
C PRO A 170 -10.87 -3.66 -11.12
N LYS A 171 -11.41 -4.90 -11.08
CA LYS A 171 -11.16 -5.89 -12.13
C LYS A 171 -11.81 -5.50 -13.44
N LYS A 172 -13.07 -5.04 -13.37
CA LYS A 172 -13.76 -4.49 -14.54
C LYS A 172 -12.99 -3.31 -15.13
N ARG A 173 -12.50 -2.40 -14.27
CA ARG A 173 -11.72 -1.25 -14.73
C ARG A 173 -10.41 -1.64 -15.41
N VAL A 174 -9.70 -2.64 -14.87
CA VAL A 174 -8.48 -3.18 -15.51
C VAL A 174 -8.82 -3.75 -16.89
N TRP A 175 -9.87 -4.56 -17.00
CA TRP A 175 -10.28 -5.15 -18.27
C TRP A 175 -10.66 -4.09 -19.32
N GLU A 176 -11.42 -3.06 -18.95
CA GLU A 176 -11.77 -1.96 -19.85
C GLU A 176 -10.52 -1.24 -20.40
N LEU A 177 -9.52 -1.00 -19.53
CA LEU A 177 -8.27 -0.35 -19.92
C LEU A 177 -7.41 -1.25 -20.83
N GLU A 178 -7.40 -2.57 -20.59
CA GLU A 178 -6.68 -3.53 -21.44
C GLU A 178 -7.26 -3.55 -22.86
N VAL A 179 -8.59 -3.51 -22.99
CA VAL A 179 -9.28 -3.43 -24.30
C VAL A 179 -8.96 -2.10 -24.99
N GLU A 180 -9.02 -0.99 -24.27
CA GLU A 180 -8.69 0.34 -24.82
C GLU A 180 -7.23 0.41 -25.31
N LEU A 181 -6.29 -0.15 -24.54
CA LEU A 181 -4.87 -0.22 -24.91
C LEU A 181 -4.66 -1.05 -26.17
N GLU A 182 -5.36 -2.16 -26.32
CA GLU A 182 -5.22 -3.02 -27.51
C GLU A 182 -5.73 -2.31 -28.77
N MET A 183 -6.89 -1.66 -28.69
CA MET A 183 -7.40 -0.82 -29.78
C MET A 183 -6.39 0.27 -30.16
N MET A 184 -5.79 0.96 -29.18
CA MET A 184 -4.78 1.99 -29.46
C MET A 184 -3.55 1.42 -30.16
N ARG A 185 -3.09 0.22 -29.79
CA ARG A 185 -1.97 -0.46 -30.47
C ARG A 185 -2.30 -0.78 -31.92
N GLU A 186 -3.50 -1.27 -32.21
CA GLU A 186 -3.95 -1.52 -33.57
C GLU A 186 -3.97 -0.23 -34.41
N CYS A 187 -4.52 0.86 -33.86
CA CYS A 187 -4.55 2.15 -34.54
C CYS A 187 -3.14 2.68 -34.86
N LEU A 188 -2.22 2.64 -33.90
CA LEU A 188 -0.83 3.08 -34.10
C LEU A 188 -0.10 2.19 -35.10
N SER A 189 -0.33 0.87 -35.08
CA SER A 189 0.25 -0.03 -36.05
C SER A 189 -0.28 0.23 -37.46
N ALA A 190 -1.57 0.54 -37.60
CA ALA A 190 -2.17 0.91 -38.86
C ALA A 190 -1.60 2.23 -39.39
N GLU A 191 -1.51 3.26 -38.54
CA GLU A 191 -0.91 4.55 -38.88
C GLU A 191 0.53 4.40 -39.40
N GLU A 192 1.39 3.68 -38.67
CA GLU A 192 2.78 3.46 -39.06
C GLU A 192 2.90 2.72 -40.40
N SER A 193 1.95 1.84 -40.73
CA SER A 193 1.95 1.11 -42.01
C SER A 193 1.84 2.02 -43.24
N PHE A 194 1.22 3.20 -43.07
CA PHE A 194 1.02 4.23 -44.10
C PHE A 194 2.07 5.34 -44.07
N LYS A 195 2.98 5.35 -43.10
CA LYS A 195 3.97 6.41 -42.95
C LYS A 195 4.91 6.49 -44.16
N GLY A 196 4.91 7.65 -44.82
CA GLY A 196 5.69 7.89 -46.04
C GLY A 196 5.16 7.16 -47.28
N LYS A 197 3.94 6.60 -47.23
CA LYS A 197 3.32 5.85 -48.32
C LYS A 197 1.95 6.46 -48.67
N PRO A 198 1.47 6.32 -49.92
CA PRO A 198 0.10 6.70 -50.26
C PRO A 198 -0.90 5.79 -49.53
N LEU A 199 -2.11 6.30 -49.26
CA LEU A 199 -3.17 5.53 -48.60
C LEU A 199 -3.70 4.35 -49.43
N SER A 200 -3.36 4.29 -50.72
CA SER A 200 -3.62 3.13 -51.58
C SER A 200 -2.58 2.01 -51.41
N HIS A 201 -1.54 2.21 -50.59
CA HIS A 201 -0.52 1.19 -50.34
C HIS A 201 -1.14 -0.09 -49.76
N GLY A 202 -0.85 -1.23 -50.37
CA GLY A 202 -1.41 -2.53 -49.98
C GLY A 202 -2.82 -2.81 -50.51
N LEU A 203 -3.50 -1.87 -51.19
CA LEU A 203 -4.85 -2.06 -51.72
C LEU A 203 -4.90 -3.01 -52.93
N PHE A 204 -3.86 -3.00 -53.76
CA PHE A 204 -3.76 -3.86 -54.94
C PHE A 204 -2.61 -4.86 -54.73
N SER A 205 -2.90 -6.16 -54.91
CA SER A 205 -1.88 -7.20 -54.94
C SER A 205 -0.93 -6.97 -56.12
N GLN A 206 0.38 -7.06 -55.89
CA GLN A 206 1.37 -7.16 -56.96
C GLN A 206 1.37 -8.54 -57.59
#